data_AF-A0AAN8TYR5-F1
#
_entry.id   AF-A0AAN8TYR5-F1
#
_cell.length_a   1.000
_cell.length_b   1.000
_cell.length_c   1.000
_cell.angle_alpha   90.00
_cell.angle_beta   90.00
_cell.angle_gamma   90.00
#
_symmetry.space_group_name_H-M   'P 1'
#
loop_
_entity.id
_entity.type
_entity.pdbx_description
1 polymer ?
#
loop_
_entity_poly.entity_id
_entity_poly.type
_entity_poly.pdbx_seq_one_letter_code
_entity_poly.pdbx_strand_id
1 'polypeptide(L)'
;MSTPTQEVSGEKGQVSIDLNEFYEDWISNVVKMAEWLENFSNQHFPSSIQEKISDMEYQIHRCIQTLESVPQGKRQLEYECLMFEYLKGRLYNAIPDVYKEEAECHLVKATQLNPFLLEAWDCLGRCVSKKGDYKRAKKCYKFVLNMDKGNSIILRRLADLELMLEHSECKSSVFFSLICFVPRGISSIFFISLQRLFAYIARSQEL
;
A
#
# COMPACT_ATOMS: atom_id res chain seq x y z
N MET A 1 -37.04 -65.24 -28.38
CA MET A 1 -35.86 -64.97 -29.22
C MET A 1 -35.07 -63.86 -28.55
N SER A 2 -33.80 -64.19 -28.30
CA SER A 2 -32.61 -63.47 -27.83
C SER A 2 -32.58 -61.93 -27.80
N THR A 3 -31.97 -61.41 -26.72
CA THR A 3 -31.28 -60.11 -26.57
C THR A 3 -30.12 -59.96 -27.61
N PRO A 4 -29.62 -58.73 -27.94
CA PRO A 4 -28.68 -58.01 -27.06
C PRO A 4 -28.76 -56.46 -27.02
N THR A 5 -28.26 -55.99 -25.88
CA THR A 5 -27.78 -54.68 -25.41
C THR A 5 -27.02 -53.82 -26.43
N GLN A 6 -27.16 -52.49 -26.35
CA GLN A 6 -26.01 -51.56 -26.39
C GLN A 6 -26.28 -50.30 -25.55
N GLU A 7 -25.42 -50.10 -24.56
CA GLU A 7 -25.17 -48.84 -23.86
C GLU A 7 -24.55 -47.83 -24.85
N VAL A 8 -24.97 -46.57 -24.76
CA VAL A 8 -24.12 -45.44 -25.17
C VAL A 8 -24.18 -44.40 -24.07
N SER A 9 -23.11 -44.41 -23.29
CA SER A 9 -22.66 -43.35 -22.40
C SER A 9 -22.47 -42.05 -23.19
N GLY A 10 -23.28 -41.05 -22.89
CA GLY A 10 -23.04 -39.66 -23.29
C GLY A 10 -22.40 -38.91 -22.14
N GLU A 11 -21.09 -39.07 -21.96
CA GLU A 11 -20.28 -38.16 -21.15
C GLU A 11 -20.46 -36.74 -21.69
N LYS A 12 -21.26 -35.92 -21.01
CA LYS A 12 -21.06 -34.47 -21.05
C LYS A 12 -19.83 -34.21 -20.20
N GLY A 13 -18.66 -34.43 -20.80
CA GLY A 13 -17.41 -33.89 -20.31
C GLY A 13 -17.60 -32.39 -20.15
N GLN A 14 -17.82 -31.97 -18.90
CA GLN A 14 -17.50 -30.64 -18.48
C GLN A 14 -16.01 -30.54 -18.76
N VAL A 15 -15.66 -29.92 -19.89
CA VAL A 15 -14.28 -29.53 -20.18
C VAL A 15 -13.93 -28.59 -19.03
N SER A 16 -13.29 -29.14 -18.01
CA SER A 16 -12.48 -28.39 -17.07
C SER A 16 -11.34 -27.83 -17.90
N ILE A 17 -11.63 -26.73 -18.60
CA ILE A 17 -10.61 -25.85 -19.12
C ILE A 17 -9.77 -25.54 -17.90
N ASP A 18 -8.52 -26.00 -17.94
CA ASP A 18 -7.57 -25.84 -16.86
C ASP A 18 -7.30 -24.34 -16.75
N LEU A 19 -8.09 -23.66 -15.90
CA LEU A 19 -8.05 -22.22 -15.65
C LEU A 19 -6.71 -21.78 -15.02
N ASN A 20 -5.77 -22.72 -14.82
CA ASN A 20 -4.47 -22.51 -14.21
C ASN A 20 -3.29 -22.40 -15.20
N GLU A 21 -3.45 -22.77 -16.49
CA GLU A 21 -2.35 -22.66 -17.48
C GLU A 21 -2.26 -21.27 -18.16
N PHE A 22 -3.18 -20.35 -17.85
CA PHE A 22 -3.26 -18.99 -18.44
C PHE A 22 -2.84 -17.87 -17.48
N TYR A 23 -2.05 -18.16 -16.44
CA TYR A 23 -1.32 -17.11 -15.74
C TYR A 23 -0.18 -16.62 -16.65
N GLU A 24 -0.48 -15.61 -17.48
CA GLU A 24 0.46 -14.86 -18.33
C GLU A 24 1.84 -14.73 -17.66
N ASP A 25 2.87 -15.31 -18.27
CA ASP A 25 4.25 -15.38 -17.78
C ASP A 25 4.75 -14.04 -17.23
N TRP A 26 4.41 -12.93 -17.91
CA TRP A 26 4.84 -11.60 -17.49
C TRP A 26 4.19 -11.13 -16.18
N ILE A 27 2.92 -11.44 -15.90
CA ILE A 27 2.23 -11.06 -14.67
C ILE A 27 2.91 -11.74 -13.49
N SER A 28 3.12 -13.06 -13.59
CA SER A 28 3.81 -13.86 -12.56
C SER A 28 5.23 -13.33 -12.31
N ASN A 29 5.96 -13.01 -13.38
CA ASN A 29 7.30 -12.46 -13.27
C ASN A 29 7.32 -11.09 -12.57
N VAL A 30 6.35 -10.21 -12.87
CA VAL A 30 6.25 -8.89 -12.22
C VAL A 30 5.79 -9.01 -10.76
N VAL A 31 4.92 -9.96 -10.43
CA VAL A 31 4.55 -10.26 -9.04
C VAL A 31 5.79 -10.68 -8.24
N LYS A 32 6.61 -11.59 -8.78
CA LYS A 32 7.89 -12.00 -8.16
C LYS A 32 8.86 -10.85 -8.03
N MET A 33 8.93 -9.94 -9.01
CA MET A 33 9.75 -8.72 -8.89
C MET A 33 9.27 -7.82 -7.76
N ALA A 34 7.95 -7.63 -7.60
CA ALA A 34 7.39 -6.83 -6.52
C ALA A 34 7.66 -7.46 -5.14
N GLU A 35 7.54 -8.78 -5.01
CA GLU A 35 7.90 -9.52 -3.79
C GLU A 35 9.40 -9.43 -3.49
N TRP A 36 10.25 -9.59 -4.51
CA TRP A 36 11.69 -9.41 -4.38
C TRP A 36 12.03 -7.99 -3.91
N LEU A 37 11.35 -6.97 -4.43
CA LEU A 37 11.56 -5.58 -4.04
C LEU A 37 11.14 -5.30 -2.59
N GLU A 38 10.03 -5.89 -2.14
CA GLU A 38 9.61 -5.85 -0.73
C GLU A 38 10.65 -6.52 0.18
N ASN A 39 11.18 -7.69 -0.22
CA ASN A 39 12.23 -8.38 0.51
C ASN A 39 13.56 -7.60 0.52
N PHE A 40 13.94 -7.03 -0.62
CA PHE A 40 15.10 -6.16 -0.74
C PHE A 40 14.98 -4.97 0.21
N SER A 41 13.82 -4.28 0.23
CA SER A 41 13.56 -3.20 1.18
C SER A 41 13.73 -3.63 2.64
N ASN A 42 13.26 -4.82 3.00
CA ASN A 42 13.32 -5.34 4.37
C ASN A 42 14.71 -5.81 4.80
N GLN A 43 15.57 -6.19 3.86
CA GLN A 43 16.91 -6.73 4.12
C GLN A 43 18.03 -5.74 3.83
N HIS A 44 17.72 -4.64 3.12
CA HIS A 44 18.68 -3.60 2.76
C HIS A 44 18.77 -2.52 3.84
N PHE A 45 19.94 -2.43 4.48
CA PHE A 45 20.23 -1.50 5.58
C PHE A 45 21.49 -0.68 5.28
N PRO A 46 21.41 0.31 4.37
CA PRO A 46 22.53 1.20 4.07
C PRO A 46 22.78 2.19 5.20
N SER A 47 23.84 2.98 5.08
CA SER A 47 24.30 3.87 6.16
C SER A 47 23.37 5.06 6.40
N SER A 48 22.55 5.43 5.40
CA SER A 48 21.58 6.52 5.52
C SER A 48 20.23 6.19 4.89
N ILE A 49 19.18 6.89 5.37
CA ILE A 49 17.83 6.79 4.80
C ILE A 49 17.82 7.27 3.34
N GLN A 50 18.59 8.32 3.02
CA GLN A 50 18.65 8.86 1.66
C GLN A 50 19.27 7.85 0.68
N GLU A 51 20.31 7.13 1.11
CA GLU A 51 20.91 6.04 0.34
C GLU A 51 19.90 4.89 0.14
N LYS A 52 19.16 4.51 1.19
CA LYS A 52 18.08 3.52 1.08
C LYS A 52 17.02 3.92 0.05
N ILE A 53 16.59 5.18 0.08
CA ILE A 53 15.61 5.71 -0.87
C ILE A 53 16.18 5.66 -2.29
N SER A 54 17.41 6.13 -2.50
CA SER A 54 18.07 6.13 -3.82
C SER A 54 18.22 4.70 -4.38
N ASP A 55 18.66 3.75 -3.57
CA ASP A 55 18.81 2.35 -3.98
C ASP A 55 17.46 1.72 -4.33
N MET A 56 16.43 2.00 -3.52
CA MET A 56 15.07 1.55 -3.79
C MET A 56 14.51 2.17 -5.08
N GLU A 57 14.71 3.46 -5.31
CA GLU A 57 14.29 4.16 -6.53
C GLU A 57 14.96 3.56 -7.77
N TYR A 58 16.25 3.22 -7.67
CA TYR A 58 16.97 2.53 -8.74
C TYR A 58 16.36 1.16 -9.06
N GLN A 59 16.09 0.34 -8.05
CA GLN A 59 15.45 -0.97 -8.27
C GLN A 59 14.03 -0.84 -8.83
N ILE A 60 13.23 0.10 -8.30
CA ILE A 60 11.88 0.40 -8.80
C ILE A 60 11.95 0.77 -10.27
N HIS A 61 12.86 1.68 -10.65
CA HIS A 61 13.02 2.10 -12.03
C HIS A 61 13.26 0.91 -12.98
N ARG A 62 14.12 -0.05 -12.59
CA ARG A 62 14.38 -1.25 -13.37
C ARG A 62 13.16 -2.17 -13.49
N CYS A 63 12.42 -2.37 -12.40
CA CYS A 63 11.18 -3.16 -12.41
C CYS A 63 10.11 -2.52 -13.31
N ILE A 64 9.97 -1.20 -13.24
CA ILE A 64 9.03 -0.43 -14.07
C ILE A 64 9.44 -0.53 -15.54
N GLN A 65 10.73 -0.36 -15.87
CA GLN A 65 11.22 -0.50 -17.23
C GLN A 65 10.91 -1.89 -17.82
N THR A 66 11.06 -2.93 -17.00
CA THR A 66 10.72 -4.31 -17.39
C THR A 66 9.22 -4.47 -17.61
N LEU A 67 8.38 -3.94 -16.71
CA LEU A 67 6.93 -3.93 -16.89
C LEU A 67 6.49 -3.17 -18.15
N GLU A 68 7.08 -2.01 -18.44
CA GLU A 68 6.74 -1.20 -19.62
C GLU A 68 7.18 -1.83 -20.94
N SER A 69 8.19 -2.70 -20.92
CA SER A 69 8.62 -3.49 -22.08
C SER A 69 7.59 -4.54 -22.53
N VAL A 70 6.58 -4.83 -21.70
CA VAL A 70 5.49 -5.75 -22.06
C VAL A 70 4.74 -5.18 -23.28
N PRO A 71 4.69 -5.92 -24.40
CA PRO A 71 4.03 -5.45 -25.62
C PRO A 71 2.57 -5.05 -25.37
N GLN A 72 2.11 -3.99 -26.02
CA GLN A 72 0.71 -3.55 -25.90
C GLN A 72 -0.29 -4.62 -26.37
N GLY A 73 0.14 -5.53 -27.26
CA GLY A 73 -0.66 -6.68 -27.67
C GLY A 73 -1.00 -7.66 -26.53
N LYS A 74 -0.20 -7.70 -25.47
CA LYS A 74 -0.44 -8.48 -24.23
C LYS A 74 -1.18 -7.69 -23.14
N ARG A 75 -1.71 -6.51 -23.50
CA ARG A 75 -2.45 -5.60 -22.61
C ARG A 75 -3.77 -5.25 -23.27
N GLN A 76 -4.49 -6.28 -23.69
CA GLN A 76 -5.76 -6.13 -24.39
C GLN A 76 -6.92 -6.63 -23.55
N LEU A 77 -6.70 -7.66 -22.76
CA LEU A 77 -7.71 -8.15 -21.85
C LEU A 77 -7.85 -7.21 -20.66
N GLU A 78 -9.08 -7.04 -20.18
CA GLU A 78 -9.38 -6.17 -19.04
C GLU A 78 -8.58 -6.58 -17.79
N TYR A 79 -8.41 -7.89 -17.56
CA TYR A 79 -7.59 -8.42 -16.47
C TYR A 79 -6.10 -8.07 -16.62
N GLU A 80 -5.53 -8.11 -17.83
CA GLU A 80 -4.13 -7.75 -18.07
C GLU A 80 -3.90 -6.26 -17.84
N CYS A 81 -4.80 -5.41 -18.33
CA CYS A 81 -4.78 -3.97 -18.10
C CYS A 81 -4.90 -3.64 -16.61
N LEU A 82 -5.81 -4.32 -15.90
CA LEU A 82 -5.95 -4.21 -14.45
C LEU A 82 -4.66 -4.58 -13.73
N MET A 83 -4.08 -5.74 -14.04
CA MET A 83 -2.85 -6.22 -13.41
C MET A 83 -1.66 -5.33 -13.74
N PHE A 84 -1.59 -4.80 -14.96
CA PHE A 84 -0.55 -3.84 -15.35
C PHE A 84 -0.60 -2.58 -14.47
N GLU A 85 -1.77 -1.95 -14.35
CA GLU A 85 -1.95 -0.74 -13.53
C GLU A 85 -1.72 -1.02 -12.04
N TYR A 86 -2.27 -2.13 -11.52
CA TYR A 86 -2.08 -2.55 -10.13
C TYR A 86 -0.60 -2.80 -9.80
N LEU A 87 0.09 -3.60 -10.60
CA LEU A 87 1.49 -3.95 -10.35
C LEU A 87 2.40 -2.74 -10.49
N LYS A 88 2.14 -1.86 -11.46
CA LYS A 88 2.88 -0.60 -11.60
C LYS A 88 2.72 0.28 -10.36
N GLY A 89 1.49 0.42 -9.87
CA GLY A 89 1.21 1.14 -8.62
C GLY A 89 1.84 0.51 -7.39
N ARG A 90 1.83 -0.83 -7.28
CA ARG A 90 2.49 -1.57 -6.20
C ARG A 90 4.00 -1.35 -6.19
N LEU A 91 4.65 -1.38 -7.35
CA LEU A 91 6.09 -1.14 -7.49
C LEU A 91 6.47 0.27 -7.02
N TYR A 92 5.76 1.31 -7.46
CA TYR A 92 6.02 2.67 -7.00
C TYR A 92 5.79 2.84 -5.48
N ASN A 93 4.86 2.08 -4.90
CA ASN A 93 4.58 2.11 -3.47
C ASN A 93 5.55 1.26 -2.62
N ALA A 94 6.62 0.69 -3.20
CA ALA A 94 7.50 -0.23 -2.49
C ALA A 94 8.37 0.45 -1.43
N ILE A 95 8.71 1.73 -1.59
CA ILE A 95 9.54 2.47 -0.62
C ILE A 95 8.73 2.68 0.67
N PRO A 96 9.18 2.19 1.83
CA PRO A 96 8.52 2.44 3.11
C PRO A 96 8.48 3.95 3.42
N ASP A 97 7.40 4.42 4.02
CA ASP A 97 7.22 5.80 4.53
C ASP A 97 7.40 6.96 3.53
N VAL A 98 7.64 6.68 2.25
CA VAL A 98 7.73 7.67 1.18
C VAL A 98 6.50 7.60 0.28
N TYR A 99 5.79 8.72 0.16
CA TYR A 99 4.67 8.86 -0.77
C TYR A 99 5.18 9.15 -2.20
N LYS A 100 4.54 8.50 -3.17
CA LYS A 100 4.72 8.73 -4.61
C LYS A 100 3.36 8.94 -5.25
N GLU A 101 3.21 10.02 -6.01
CA GLU A 101 1.93 10.36 -6.67
C GLU A 101 1.59 9.35 -7.77
N GLU A 102 2.62 8.85 -8.47
CA GLU A 102 2.51 7.84 -9.51
C GLU A 102 1.88 6.54 -8.97
N ALA A 103 2.24 6.15 -7.75
CA ALA A 103 1.65 4.99 -7.08
C ALA A 103 0.14 5.19 -6.90
N GLU A 104 -0.28 6.33 -6.36
CA GLU A 104 -1.70 6.62 -6.14
C GLU A 104 -2.48 6.64 -7.46
N CYS A 105 -1.93 7.31 -8.50
CA CYS A 105 -2.56 7.41 -9.81
C CYS A 105 -2.84 6.02 -10.43
N HIS A 106 -1.83 5.15 -10.45
CA HIS A 106 -1.95 3.79 -10.99
C HIS A 106 -2.87 2.90 -10.15
N LEU A 107 -2.81 3.00 -8.82
CA LEU A 107 -3.67 2.20 -7.94
C LEU A 107 -5.14 2.62 -8.05
N VAL A 108 -5.43 3.92 -8.15
CA VAL A 108 -6.80 4.41 -8.38
C VAL A 108 -7.36 3.87 -9.70
N LYS A 109 -6.58 3.90 -10.78
CA LYS A 109 -6.98 3.31 -12.07
C LYS A 109 -7.29 1.81 -11.93
N ALA A 110 -6.45 1.05 -11.23
CA ALA A 110 -6.70 -0.36 -10.98
C ALA A 110 -8.02 -0.60 -10.24
N THR A 111 -8.32 0.19 -9.19
CA THR A 111 -9.59 0.08 -8.45
C THR A 111 -10.82 0.48 -9.28
N GLN A 112 -10.65 1.31 -10.31
CA GLN A 112 -11.72 1.70 -11.23
C GLN A 112 -11.99 0.64 -12.29
N LEU A 113 -10.94 -0.03 -12.78
CA LEU A 113 -11.05 -1.14 -13.72
C LEU A 113 -11.76 -2.34 -13.08
N ASN A 114 -11.32 -2.74 -11.88
CA ASN A 114 -11.97 -3.81 -11.13
C ASN A 114 -12.04 -3.48 -9.63
N PRO A 115 -13.23 -3.09 -9.13
CA PRO A 115 -13.42 -2.81 -7.71
C PRO A 115 -13.23 -4.02 -6.79
N PHE A 116 -13.24 -5.25 -7.31
CA PHE A 116 -13.13 -6.48 -6.52
C PHE A 116 -11.69 -6.94 -6.27
N LEU A 117 -10.69 -6.29 -6.88
CA LEU A 117 -9.28 -6.56 -6.59
C LEU A 117 -8.90 -5.96 -5.22
N LEU A 118 -9.11 -6.73 -4.15
CA LEU A 118 -8.93 -6.28 -2.77
C LEU A 118 -7.48 -5.85 -2.47
N GLU A 119 -6.51 -6.49 -3.11
CA GLU A 119 -5.09 -6.18 -2.99
C GLU A 119 -4.75 -4.78 -3.53
N ALA A 120 -5.47 -4.30 -4.55
CA ALA A 120 -5.31 -2.95 -5.07
C ALA A 120 -5.83 -1.91 -4.07
N TRP A 121 -6.97 -2.16 -3.44
CA TRP A 121 -7.50 -1.31 -2.36
C TRP A 121 -6.59 -1.27 -1.15
N ASP A 122 -6.02 -2.42 -0.79
CA ASP A 122 -5.06 -2.54 0.28
C ASP A 122 -3.77 -1.74 -0.01
N CYS A 123 -3.22 -1.88 -1.22
CA CYS A 123 -2.09 -1.09 -1.68
C CYS A 123 -2.39 0.41 -1.70
N LEU A 124 -3.59 0.80 -2.17
CA LEU A 124 -4.03 2.19 -2.19
C LEU A 124 -4.14 2.75 -0.77
N GLY A 125 -4.68 1.98 0.17
CA GLY A 125 -4.73 2.34 1.59
C GLY A 125 -3.35 2.65 2.16
N ARG A 126 -2.35 1.80 1.89
CA ARG A 126 -0.96 2.06 2.28
C ARG A 126 -0.41 3.34 1.64
N CYS A 127 -0.59 3.51 0.34
CA CYS A 127 -0.08 4.66 -0.40
C CYS A 127 -0.65 5.98 0.15
N VAL A 128 -1.96 6.04 0.34
CA VAL A 128 -2.65 7.22 0.87
C VAL A 128 -2.32 7.46 2.34
N SER A 129 -2.05 6.40 3.12
CA SER A 129 -1.54 6.54 4.49
C SER A 129 -0.16 7.21 4.53
N LYS A 130 0.74 6.88 3.60
CA LYS A 130 2.05 7.55 3.47
C LYS A 130 1.92 9.02 3.09
N LYS A 131 0.86 9.40 2.37
CA LYS A 131 0.51 10.80 2.07
C LYS A 131 0.05 11.58 3.32
N GLY A 132 -0.36 10.88 4.39
CA GLY A 132 -0.95 11.46 5.60
C GLY A 132 -2.47 11.60 5.56
N ASP A 133 -3.16 11.16 4.49
CA ASP A 133 -4.62 11.15 4.44
C ASP A 133 -5.19 9.86 5.06
N TYR A 134 -5.06 9.79 6.38
CA TYR A 134 -5.51 8.63 7.15
C TYR A 134 -7.03 8.39 7.05
N LYS A 135 -7.82 9.43 6.82
CA LYS A 135 -9.29 9.30 6.65
C LYS A 135 -9.62 8.51 5.40
N ARG A 136 -8.95 8.80 4.28
CA ARG A 136 -9.15 8.05 3.03
C ARG A 136 -8.54 6.66 3.10
N ALA A 137 -7.37 6.48 3.72
CA ALA A 137 -6.80 5.16 3.97
C ALA A 137 -7.77 4.24 4.76
N LYS A 138 -8.41 4.78 5.82
CA LYS A 138 -9.42 4.07 6.60
C LYS A 138 -10.63 3.64 5.76
N LYS A 139 -11.07 4.46 4.80
CA LYS A 139 -12.14 4.09 3.87
C LYS A 139 -11.73 2.92 2.98
N CYS A 140 -10.51 2.92 2.45
CA CYS A 140 -9.99 1.81 1.64
C CYS A 140 -9.98 0.50 2.43
N TYR A 141 -9.45 0.50 3.66
CA TYR A 141 -9.41 -0.71 4.49
C TYR A 141 -10.81 -1.19 4.91
N LYS A 142 -11.73 -0.28 5.23
CA LYS A 142 -13.13 -0.63 5.49
C LYS A 142 -13.81 -1.27 4.28
N PHE A 143 -13.51 -0.79 3.07
CA PHE A 143 -14.03 -1.41 1.85
C PHE A 143 -13.56 -2.87 1.74
N VAL A 144 -12.27 -3.13 1.96
CA VAL A 144 -11.74 -4.51 1.95
C VAL A 144 -12.39 -5.37 3.03
N LEU A 145 -12.55 -4.86 4.27
CA LEU A 145 -13.20 -5.59 5.36
C LEU A 145 -14.69 -5.85 5.14
N ASN A 146 -15.37 -5.02 4.35
CA ASN A 146 -16.77 -5.29 4.00
C ASN A 146 -16.89 -6.53 3.09
N MET A 147 -15.89 -6.76 2.25
CA MET A 147 -15.83 -7.89 1.31
C MET A 147 -15.23 -9.14 1.98
N ASP A 148 -14.15 -8.96 2.73
CA ASP A 148 -13.45 -9.99 3.49
C ASP A 148 -13.30 -9.56 4.96
N LYS A 149 -14.32 -9.87 5.76
CA LYS A 149 -14.39 -9.52 7.18
C LYS A 149 -13.29 -10.19 8.02
N GLY A 150 -12.73 -11.30 7.53
CA GLY A 150 -11.74 -12.10 8.24
C GLY A 150 -10.30 -11.71 7.94
N ASN A 151 -10.07 -10.66 7.14
CA ASN A 151 -8.73 -10.32 6.69
C ASN A 151 -7.86 -9.75 7.84
N SER A 152 -7.09 -10.63 8.48
CA SER A 152 -6.21 -10.29 9.60
C SER A 152 -5.14 -9.26 9.23
N ILE A 153 -4.69 -9.25 7.97
CA ILE A 153 -3.71 -8.28 7.47
C ILE A 153 -4.32 -6.89 7.47
N ILE A 154 -5.54 -6.73 6.94
CA ILE A 154 -6.22 -5.43 6.88
C ILE A 154 -6.63 -4.95 8.27
N LEU A 155 -7.12 -5.85 9.14
CA LEU A 155 -7.44 -5.50 10.53
C LEU A 155 -6.22 -4.92 11.26
N ARG A 156 -5.05 -5.55 11.12
CA ARG A 156 -3.80 -5.03 11.66
C ARG A 156 -3.46 -3.65 11.09
N ARG A 157 -3.54 -3.46 9.77
CA ARG A 157 -3.27 -2.16 9.14
C ARG A 157 -4.23 -1.06 9.60
N LEU A 158 -5.49 -1.41 9.80
CA LEU A 158 -6.49 -0.48 10.32
C LEU A 158 -6.19 -0.10 11.78
N ALA A 159 -5.77 -1.07 12.62
CA ALA A 159 -5.34 -0.79 13.99
C ALA A 159 -4.12 0.13 14.02
N ASP A 160 -3.09 -0.15 13.21
CA ASP A 160 -1.90 0.71 13.09
C ASP A 160 -2.28 2.14 12.67
N LEU A 161 -3.22 2.28 11.72
CA LEU A 161 -3.72 3.56 11.25
C LEU A 161 -4.49 4.34 12.33
N GLU A 162 -5.29 3.67 13.15
CA GLU A 162 -6.03 4.28 14.25
C GLU A 162 -5.09 4.82 15.32
N LEU A 163 -4.02 4.08 15.64
CA LEU A 163 -2.96 4.57 16.51
C LEU A 163 -2.30 5.83 15.92
N MET A 164 -1.98 5.86 14.63
CA MET A 164 -1.41 7.06 13.99
C MET A 164 -2.35 8.28 14.06
N LEU A 165 -3.66 8.06 13.89
CA LEU A 165 -4.67 9.11 14.00
C LEU A 165 -4.71 9.73 15.40
N GLU A 166 -4.74 8.90 16.45
CA GLU A 166 -4.74 9.38 17.84
C GLU A 166 -3.51 10.23 18.18
N HIS A 167 -2.33 9.82 17.70
CA HIS A 167 -1.10 10.60 17.88
C HIS A 167 -1.14 11.93 17.11
N SER A 168 -1.75 11.96 15.92
CA SER A 168 -1.92 13.19 15.13
C SER A 168 -2.89 14.18 15.77
N GLU A 169 -3.97 13.69 16.38
CA GLU A 169 -4.93 14.51 17.14
C GLU A 169 -4.34 14.99 18.47
N CYS A 170 -3.50 14.17 19.12
CA CYS A 170 -2.79 14.55 20.34
C CYS A 170 -1.75 15.67 20.08
N LYS A 171 -1.05 15.64 18.95
CA LYS A 171 -0.14 16.73 18.53
C LYS A 171 -0.87 18.07 18.32
N SER A 172 -2.13 18.04 17.88
CA SER A 172 -2.94 19.26 17.67
C SER A 172 -3.68 19.73 18.94
N SER A 173 -4.03 18.82 19.85
CA SER A 173 -4.75 19.14 21.10
C SER A 173 -3.82 19.50 22.27
N VAL A 174 -2.69 18.80 22.43
CA VAL A 174 -1.79 18.98 23.59
C VAL A 174 -0.90 20.21 23.47
N PHE A 175 -0.61 20.69 22.26
CA PHE A 175 0.15 21.93 22.09
C PHE A 175 -0.64 23.18 22.55
N PHE A 176 -1.97 23.12 22.58
CA PHE A 176 -2.82 24.21 23.10
C PHE A 176 -3.17 24.03 24.59
N SER A 177 -3.36 22.78 25.04
CA SER A 177 -3.62 22.45 26.44
C SER A 177 -2.41 22.71 27.36
N LEU A 178 -1.18 22.42 26.91
CA LEU A 178 0.02 22.62 27.73
C LEU A 178 0.41 24.12 27.86
N ILE A 179 0.00 24.96 26.90
CA ILE A 179 0.17 26.42 26.97
C ILE A 179 -0.95 27.05 27.83
N CYS A 180 -2.14 26.45 27.91
CA CYS A 180 -3.28 26.99 28.65
C CYS A 180 -3.46 26.42 30.08
N PHE A 181 -2.78 25.34 30.44
CA PHE A 181 -2.75 24.81 31.81
C PHE A 181 -1.47 25.22 32.54
N VAL A 182 -1.22 26.53 32.60
CA VAL A 182 -0.36 27.09 33.65
C VAL A 182 -1.26 27.41 34.83
N PRO A 183 -1.21 26.65 35.93
CA PRO A 183 -1.94 27.03 37.14
C PRO A 183 -1.47 28.42 37.56
N ARG A 184 -2.42 29.35 37.72
CA ARG A 184 -2.21 30.70 38.24
C ARG A 184 -1.58 30.62 39.64
N GLY A 185 -0.25 30.53 39.72
CA GLY A 185 0.43 30.40 41.02
C GLY A 185 1.94 30.20 41.03
N ILE A 186 2.64 30.15 39.88
CA ILE A 186 4.11 29.96 39.88
C ILE A 186 4.81 31.28 39.54
N SER A 187 5.70 31.70 40.45
CA SER A 187 6.56 32.89 40.37
C SER A 187 7.18 33.12 38.98
N SER A 188 7.12 34.38 38.54
CA SER A 188 7.53 34.95 37.24
C SER A 188 8.91 34.53 36.69
N ILE A 189 9.78 33.89 37.47
CA ILE A 189 11.16 33.57 37.12
C ILE A 189 11.28 32.22 36.38
N PHE A 190 10.38 31.27 36.65
CA PHE A 190 10.37 29.98 35.94
C PHE A 190 9.84 30.12 34.50
N PHE A 191 8.93 31.06 34.26
CA PHE A 191 8.32 31.28 32.94
C PHE A 191 9.31 31.79 31.89
N ILE A 192 10.20 32.73 32.28
CA ILE A 192 11.22 33.31 31.40
C ILE A 192 12.29 32.26 31.05
N SER A 193 12.64 31.41 32.01
CA SER A 193 13.62 30.34 31.84
C SER A 193 13.12 29.28 30.86
N LEU A 194 11.82 28.94 30.94
CA LEU A 194 11.18 27.98 30.06
C LEU A 194 11.01 28.53 28.64
N GLN A 195 10.65 29.81 28.48
CA GLN A 195 10.59 30.46 27.16
C GLN A 195 11.96 30.48 26.45
N ARG A 196 13.06 30.70 27.18
CA ARG A 196 14.41 30.65 26.61
C ARG A 196 14.82 29.24 26.20
N LEU A 197 14.44 28.23 26.98
CA LEU A 197 14.72 26.83 26.64
C LEU A 197 13.94 26.39 25.39
N PHE A 198 12.67 26.79 25.26
CA PHE A 198 11.88 26.52 24.05
C PHE A 198 12.41 27.26 22.82
N ALA A 199 12.83 28.52 22.96
CA ALA A 199 13.46 29.27 21.86
C ALA A 199 14.81 28.65 21.42
N TYR A 200 15.56 28.07 22.36
CA TYR A 200 16.81 27.36 22.07
C TYR A 200 16.57 26.03 21.33
N ILE A 201 15.59 25.24 21.78
CA ILE A 201 15.23 23.96 21.15
C ILE A 201 14.68 24.19 19.74
N ALA A 202 13.85 25.22 19.53
CA ALA A 202 13.33 25.58 18.22
C ALA A 202 14.45 25.97 17.23
N ARG A 203 15.47 26.71 17.68
CA ARG A 203 16.63 27.07 16.84
C ARG A 203 17.54 25.89 16.50
N SER A 204 17.57 24.84 17.33
CA SER A 204 18.42 23.67 17.10
C SER A 204 17.86 22.66 16.08
N GLN A 205 16.61 22.83 15.65
CA GLN A 205 15.97 21.99 14.62
C GLN A 205 15.97 22.63 13.22
N GLU A 206 16.50 23.85 13.08
CA GLU A 206 16.63 24.57 11.80
C GLU A 206 18.08 24.54 11.23
N LEU A 207 18.96 23.69 11.77
CA LEU A 207 20.33 23.46 11.30
C LEU A 207 20.51 22.02 10.79
#